data_AF-A0A9X8VBD2-F1
#
_entry.id   AF-A0A9X8VBD2-F1
#
_cell.length_a   1.000
_cell.length_b   1.000
_cell.length_c   1.000
_cell.angle_alpha   90.00
_cell.angle_beta   90.00
_cell.angle_gamma   90.00
#
_symmetry.space_group_name_H-M   'P 1'
#
loop_
_entity.id
_entity.type
_entity.pdbx_description
1 polymer ?
#
loop_
_entity_poly.entity_id
_entity_poly.type
_entity_poly.pdbx_seq_one_letter_code
_entity_poly.pdbx_strand_id
1 'polypeptide(L)'
;MFSRNLPVHAGQDPRAWSEYTQVRDELSKLTHPARPDVDWRKVEQLCVTLFRHNGTDLQTAAWFCCARLQRSGLSGLSEGL
;
A
#
# COMPACT_ATOMS: atom_id res chain seq x y z
N MET A 1 5.66 -34.34 -10.24
CA MET A 1 4.76 -33.62 -11.16
C MET A 1 4.27 -32.36 -10.44
N PHE A 2 5.09 -31.30 -10.41
CA PHE A 2 4.77 -30.06 -9.70
C PHE A 2 5.06 -28.88 -10.62
N SER A 3 4.01 -28.30 -11.18
CA SER A 3 3.99 -26.92 -11.68
C SER A 3 2.53 -26.49 -11.77
N ARG A 4 1.93 -26.25 -10.61
CA ARG A 4 0.64 -25.56 -10.53
C ARG A 4 0.96 -24.09 -10.74
N ASN A 5 1.05 -23.68 -12.00
CA ASN A 5 1.01 -22.27 -12.38
C ASN A 5 -0.32 -21.72 -11.88
N LEU A 6 -0.36 -21.17 -10.67
CA LEU A 6 -1.45 -20.26 -10.33
C LEU A 6 -1.28 -19.08 -11.29
N PRO A 7 -2.25 -18.82 -12.19
CA PRO A 7 -2.22 -17.57 -12.92
C PRO A 7 -2.27 -16.48 -11.88
N VAL A 8 -1.13 -15.80 -11.68
CA VAL A 8 -1.09 -14.53 -10.99
C VAL A 8 -1.96 -13.61 -11.84
N HIS A 9 -3.25 -13.55 -11.51
CA HIS A 9 -4.13 -12.54 -12.05
C HIS A 9 -3.64 -11.23 -11.44
N ALA A 10 -2.67 -10.61 -12.11
CA ALA A 10 -2.49 -9.18 -11.96
C ALA A 10 -3.88 -8.60 -12.24
N GLY A 11 -4.45 -7.97 -11.21
CA GLY A 11 -5.74 -7.32 -11.35
C GLY A 11 -5.77 -6.45 -12.60
N GLN A 12 -6.95 -6.36 -13.23
CA GLN A 12 -7.28 -5.36 -14.25
C GLN A 12 -6.64 -3.99 -13.94
N ASP A 13 -6.34 -3.15 -14.93
CA ASP A 13 -5.53 -1.94 -14.75
C ASP A 13 -5.82 -1.15 -13.46
N PRO A 14 -4.90 -1.15 -12.46
CA PRO A 14 -5.13 -0.51 -11.15
C PRO A 14 -5.31 1.01 -11.24
N ARG A 15 -4.94 1.60 -12.37
CA ARG A 15 -5.10 3.03 -12.68
C ARG A 15 -6.56 3.45 -12.87
N ALA A 16 -7.48 2.50 -13.07
CA ALA A 16 -8.91 2.79 -13.18
C ALA A 16 -9.54 3.20 -11.82
N TRP A 17 -8.86 2.90 -10.71
CA TRP A 17 -9.40 3.07 -9.36
C TRP A 17 -8.89 4.34 -8.70
N SER A 18 -9.80 5.10 -8.10
CA SER A 18 -9.50 6.35 -7.40
C SER A 18 -8.53 6.12 -6.22
N GLU A 19 -8.60 4.94 -5.62
CA GLU A 19 -7.82 4.48 -4.47
C GLU A 19 -6.33 4.40 -4.80
N TYR A 20 -5.99 3.99 -6.03
CA TYR A 20 -4.61 3.97 -6.50
C TYR A 20 -4.02 5.39 -6.58
N THR A 21 -4.80 6.34 -7.09
CA THR A 21 -4.39 7.75 -7.14
C THR A 21 -4.26 8.34 -5.74
N GLN A 22 -5.16 7.99 -4.83
CA GLN A 22 -5.10 8.43 -3.43
C GLN A 22 -3.87 7.89 -2.69
N VAL A 23 -3.52 6.60 -2.85
CA VAL A 23 -2.28 6.04 -2.27
C VAL A 23 -1.05 6.76 -2.83
N ARG A 24 -1.02 7.04 -4.13
CA ARG A 24 0.09 7.77 -4.75
C ARG A 24 0.20 9.20 -4.26
N ASP A 25 -0.91 9.89 -4.07
CA ASP A 25 -0.93 11.26 -3.53
C ASP A 25 -0.35 11.29 -2.11
N GLU A 26 -0.80 10.36 -1.25
CA GLU A 26 -0.27 10.19 0.10
C GLU A 26 1.23 9.87 0.09
N LEU A 27 1.69 8.96 -0.78
CA LEU A 27 3.12 8.63 -0.89
C LEU A 27 3.94 9.78 -1.49
N SER A 28 3.35 10.62 -2.34
CA SER A 28 4.02 11.77 -2.92
C SER A 28 4.40 12.80 -1.86
N LYS A 29 3.69 12.83 -0.72
CA LYS A 29 4.05 13.64 0.45
C LYS A 29 5.45 13.32 1.01
N LEU A 30 5.94 12.08 0.88
CA LEU A 30 7.30 11.70 1.30
C LEU A 30 8.39 12.37 0.44
N THR A 31 8.09 12.55 -0.83
CA THR A 31 8.97 13.21 -1.81
C THR A 31 8.78 14.72 -1.84
N HIS A 32 7.78 15.25 -1.12
CA HIS A 32 7.48 16.67 -1.10
C HIS A 32 8.48 17.43 -0.21
N PRO A 33 9.07 18.56 -0.67
CA PRO A 33 10.08 19.29 0.09
C PRO A 33 9.55 19.87 1.41
N ALA A 34 8.25 20.15 1.51
CA ALA A 34 7.61 20.55 2.77
C ALA A 34 7.31 19.39 3.74
N ARG A 35 7.57 18.13 3.33
CA ARG A 35 7.33 16.88 4.08
C ARG A 35 6.09 16.88 5.00
N PRO A 36 4.88 17.09 4.43
CA PRO A 36 3.68 16.88 5.22
C PRO A 36 3.60 15.43 5.69
N ASP A 37 3.09 15.23 6.92
CA ASP A 37 2.95 13.90 7.49
C ASP A 37 2.07 13.02 6.59
N VAL A 38 2.55 11.81 6.35
CA VAL A 38 1.85 10.81 5.53
C VAL A 38 0.89 10.04 6.41
N ASP A 39 -0.38 9.96 5.99
CA ASP A 39 -1.38 9.19 6.72
C ASP A 39 -1.25 7.70 6.40
N TRP A 40 -0.28 7.04 7.04
CA TRP A 40 0.00 5.61 6.81
C TRP A 40 -1.19 4.70 7.11
N ARG A 41 -2.08 5.10 8.04
CA ARG A 41 -3.35 4.38 8.30
C ARG A 41 -4.28 4.42 7.09
N LYS A 42 -4.36 5.56 6.41
CA LYS A 42 -5.18 5.75 5.20
C LYS A 42 -4.59 4.94 4.04
N VAL A 43 -3.26 4.96 3.88
CA VAL A 43 -2.56 4.14 2.88
C VAL A 43 -2.87 2.65 3.08
N GLU A 44 -2.80 2.14 4.32
CA GLU A 44 -3.12 0.74 4.63
C GLU A 44 -4.57 0.36 4.24
N GLN A 45 -5.55 1.21 4.59
CA GLN A 45 -6.97 0.99 4.26
C GLN A 45 -7.24 1.01 2.76
N LEU A 46 -6.60 1.93 2.03
CA LEU A 46 -6.72 2.04 0.58
C LEU A 46 -6.12 0.81 -0.13
N CYS A 47 -4.97 0.30 0.34
CA CYS A 47 -4.38 -0.93 -0.19
C CYS A 47 -5.29 -2.15 0.02
N VAL A 48 -5.90 -2.30 1.19
CA VAL A 48 -6.87 -3.39 1.45
C VAL A 48 -8.09 -3.28 0.54
N THR A 49 -8.56 -2.06 0.29
CA THR A 49 -9.68 -1.80 -0.62
C THR A 49 -9.31 -2.14 -2.07
N LEU A 50 -8.12 -1.77 -2.52
CA LEU A 50 -7.58 -2.15 -3.84
C LEU A 50 -7.47 -3.67 -4.02
N PHE A 51 -7.01 -4.40 -3.00
CA PHE A 51 -6.96 -5.86 -3.08
C PHE A 51 -8.34 -6.50 -3.27
N ARG A 52 -9.38 -5.92 -2.66
CA ARG A 52 -10.76 -6.41 -2.78
C ARG A 52 -11.37 -6.11 -4.15
N HIS A 53 -11.13 -4.92 -4.71
CA HIS A 53 -11.71 -4.52 -5.99
C HIS A 53 -10.97 -5.09 -7.19
N ASN A 54 -9.64 -5.07 -7.12
CA ASN A 54 -8.81 -5.26 -8.29
C ASN A 54 -8.10 -6.61 -8.30
N GLY A 55 -7.83 -7.19 -7.12
CA GLY A 55 -6.93 -8.32 -6.94
C GLY A 55 -5.54 -7.87 -6.45
N THR A 56 -4.69 -8.84 -6.15
CA THR A 56 -3.36 -8.57 -5.56
C THR A 56 -2.37 -8.19 -6.64
N ASP A 57 -2.05 -6.90 -6.73
CA ASP A 57 -0.93 -6.39 -7.51
C ASP A 57 0.33 -6.22 -6.64
N LEU A 58 1.51 -6.48 -7.23
CA LEU A 58 2.80 -6.45 -6.53
C LEU A 58 3.13 -5.05 -5.99
N GLN A 59 2.79 -3.99 -6.73
CA GLN A 59 3.05 -2.62 -6.30
C GLN A 59 2.15 -2.24 -5.11
N THR A 60 0.88 -2.62 -5.16
CA THR A 60 -0.05 -2.38 -4.04
C THR A 60 0.36 -3.18 -2.79
N ALA A 61 0.88 -4.40 -2.96
CA ALA A 61 1.46 -5.19 -1.89
C ALA A 61 2.72 -4.55 -1.28
N ALA A 62 3.60 -3.98 -2.12
CA ALA A 62 4.76 -3.25 -1.63
C ALA A 62 4.36 -2.03 -0.79
N TRP A 63 3.37 -1.25 -1.23
CA TRP A 63 2.87 -0.10 -0.47
C TRP A 63 2.21 -0.50 0.85
N PHE A 64 1.42 -1.58 0.86
CA PHE A 64 0.84 -2.12 2.08
C PHE A 64 1.91 -2.54 3.10
N CYS A 65 2.95 -3.25 2.65
CA CYS A 65 4.08 -3.63 3.49
C CYS A 65 4.82 -2.40 4.02
N CYS A 66 5.09 -1.39 3.18
CA CYS A 66 5.70 -0.14 3.62
C CYS A 66 4.85 0.59 4.67
N ALA A 67 3.54 0.71 4.46
CA ALA A 67 2.62 1.32 5.42
C ALA A 67 2.60 0.56 6.75
N ARG A 68 2.60 -0.78 6.71
CA ARG A 68 2.70 -1.61 7.92
C ARG A 68 4.04 -1.47 8.62
N LEU A 69 5.15 -1.45 7.90
CA LEU A 69 6.48 -1.25 8.48
C LEU A 69 6.60 0.13 9.15
N GLN A 70 6.06 1.17 8.53
CA GLN A 70 6.05 2.52 9.11
C GLN A 70 5.16 2.59 10.36
N ARG A 71 3.98 1.97 10.32
CA ARG A 71 3.06 1.91 11.47
C ARG A 71 3.64 1.08 12.62
N SER A 72 4.22 -0.09 12.34
CA SER A 72 4.85 -0.94 13.36
C SER A 72 6.17 -0.37 13.87
N GLY A 73 6.96 0.28 13.02
CA GLY A 73 8.20 0.96 13.40
C GLY A 73 7.97 2.20 14.26
N LEU A 74 6.90 2.97 13.98
CA LEU A 74 6.50 4.10 14.82
C LEU A 74 5.80 3.66 16.11
N SER A 75 4.95 2.63 16.06
CA SER A 75 4.29 2.10 17.27
C SER A 75 5.28 1.40 18.21
N GLY A 76 6.30 0.72 17.65
CA GLY A 76 7.37 0.10 18.42
C GLY A 76 8.29 1.10 19.12
N LEU A 77 8.39 2.33 18.63
CA LEU A 77 9.15 3.40 19.31
C LEU A 77 8.34 4.06 20.45
N SER A 78 7.00 4.12 20.32
CA SER A 78 6.14 4.78 21.30
C SER A 78 5.66 3.89 22.46
N GLU A 79 5.79 2.56 22.36
CA GLU A 79 5.47 1.63 23.45
C GLU A 79 6.69 1.29 24.33
N GLY A 80 7.88 1.81 24.01
CA GLY A 80 9.15 1.50 24.68
C GLY A 80 9.73 2.60 25.56
N LEU A 81 8.94 3.61 25.97
CA LEU A 81 9.38 4.69 26.87
C LEU A 81 8.70 4.63 28.23
#